data_AF-I0QRP2-F1
#
_entry.id   AF-I0QRP2-F1
#
_cell.length_a   1.000
_cell.length_b   1.000
_cell.length_c   1.000
_cell.angle_alpha   90.00
_cell.angle_beta   90.00
_cell.angle_gamma   90.00
#
_symmetry.space_group_name_H-M   'P 1'
#
loop_
_entity.id
_entity.type
_entity.pdbx_description
1 polymer ?
#
loop_
_entity_poly.entity_id
_entity_poly.type
_entity_poly.pdbx_seq_one_letter_code
_entity_poly.pdbx_strand_id
1 'polypeptide(L)' 'MITLTYSDARAQFADVLNKAVDQPVTITRRMAPDVVVISAEQFAALQQAKFEASLAKVMNKPGNQALFKELADK' A
#
# COMPACT_ATOMS: atom_id res chain seq x y z
N MET A 1 8.55 -3.55 -13.01
CA MET A 1 9.01 -3.53 -11.60
C MET A 1 10.51 -3.59 -11.61
N ILE A 2 11.15 -2.53 -11.13
CA ILE A 2 12.62 -2.42 -11.11
C ILE A 2 13.08 -2.64 -9.67
N THR A 3 14.18 -3.37 -9.49
CA THR A 3 14.81 -3.54 -8.18
C THR A 3 16.17 -2.89 -8.18
N LEU A 4 16.41 -2.01 -7.21
CA LEU A 4 17.68 -1.30 -7.03
C LEU A 4 18.22 -1.53 -5.63
N THR A 5 19.55 -1.48 -5.49
CA THR A 5 20.14 -1.46 -4.16
C THR A 5 19.98 -0.07 -3.54
N TYR A 6 20.03 0.00 -2.22
CA TYR A 6 20.02 1.28 -1.50
C TYR A 6 21.07 2.28 -2.02
N SER A 7 22.27 1.80 -2.38
CA SER A 7 23.34 2.66 -2.89
C SER A 7 22.99 3.28 -4.24
N ASP A 8 22.44 2.48 -5.16
CA ASP A 8 22.06 2.94 -6.50
C ASP A 8 20.87 3.89 -6.44
N ALA A 9 19.87 3.54 -5.63
CA ALA A 9 18.69 4.37 -5.43
C ALA A 9 19.03 5.73 -4.79
N ARG A 10 20.03 5.77 -3.89
CA ARG A 10 20.52 7.02 -3.30
C ARG A 10 21.29 7.87 -4.31
N ALA A 11 22.13 7.24 -5.14
CA ALA A 11 22.92 7.95 -6.13
C ALA A 11 22.06 8.57 -7.25
N GLN A 12 20.98 7.89 -7.63
CA GLN A 12 20.11 8.27 -8.75
C GLN A 12 18.68 8.54 -8.30
N PHE A 13 18.49 9.18 -7.14
CA PHE A 13 17.17 9.30 -6.52
C PHE A 13 16.15 10.05 -7.39
N ALA A 14 16.58 11.09 -8.12
CA ALA A 14 15.70 11.81 -9.04
C ALA A 14 15.16 10.91 -10.17
N ASP A 15 16.01 10.04 -10.73
CA ASP A 15 15.61 9.08 -11.76
C ASP A 15 14.69 7.99 -11.19
N VAL A 16 14.93 7.57 -9.94
CA VAL A 16 14.02 6.65 -9.22
C VAL A 16 12.63 7.26 -9.07
N LEU A 17 12.52 8.54 -8.71
CA LEU A 17 11.22 9.21 -8.59
C LEU A 17 10.49 9.30 -9.94
N ASN A 18 11.19 9.65 -11.01
CA ASN A 18 10.61 9.69 -12.35
C ASN A 18 10.09 8.30 -12.77
N LYS A 19 10.89 7.25 -12.54
CA LYS A 19 10.49 5.87 -12.84
C LYS A 19 9.33 5.39 -11.98
N ALA A 20 9.25 5.83 -10.72
CA ALA A 20 8.20 5.45 -9.77
C ALA A 20 6.81 6.00 -10.14
N VAL A 21 6.72 7.00 -11.01
CA VAL A 21 5.45 7.47 -11.58
C VAL A 21 4.84 6.40 -12.49
N ASP A 22 5.65 5.85 -13.39
CA ASP A 22 5.19 4.89 -14.39
C ASP A 22 5.18 3.45 -13.89
N GLN A 23 6.14 3.07 -13.04
CA GLN A 23 6.27 1.71 -12.54
C GLN A 23 6.83 1.65 -11.11
N PRO A 24 6.35 0.72 -10.26
CA PRO A 24 6.91 0.54 -8.93
C PRO A 24 8.40 0.20 -8.94
N VAL A 25 9.16 0.89 -8.07
CA VAL A 25 10.60 0.66 -7.87
C VAL A 25 10.84 0.11 -6.47
N THR A 26 11.46 -1.06 -6.39
CA THR A 26 11.83 -1.71 -5.12
C THR A 26 13.25 -1.35 -4.77
N ILE A 27 13.48 -0.94 -3.52
CA ILE A 27 14.79 -0.65 -2.97
C ILE A 27 15.10 -1.72 -1.93
N THR A 28 16.19 -2.44 -2.13
CA THR A 28 16.64 -3.51 -1.24
C THR A 28 17.86 -3.08 -0.42
N ARG A 29 17.93 -3.57 0.81
CA ARG A 29 19.04 -3.28 1.73
C ARG A 29 19.38 -4.51 2.57
N ARG A 30 20.66 -4.85 2.67
CA ARG A 30 21.14 -6.09 3.32
C ARG A 30 20.64 -6.35 4.74
N MET A 31 20.35 -5.30 5.53
CA MET A 31 19.94 -5.44 6.94
C MET A 31 18.64 -4.69 7.27
N ALA A 32 17.85 -4.35 6.25
CA ALA A 32 16.60 -3.63 6.46
C ALA A 32 15.51 -4.22 5.56
N PRO A 33 14.24 -4.08 5.92
CA PRO A 33 13.15 -4.53 5.06
C PRO A 33 13.20 -3.82 3.72
N ASP A 34 12.82 -4.55 2.68
CA ASP A 34 12.67 -4.01 1.33
C ASP A 34 11.53 -3.00 1.30
N VAL A 35 11.74 -1.90 0.58
CA VAL A 35 10.75 -0.82 0.44
C VAL A 35 10.41 -0.62 -1.02
N VAL A 36 9.19 -0.14 -1.30
CA VAL A 36 8.72 0.12 -2.66
C VAL A 36 8.34 1.60 -2.77
N VAL A 37 8.82 2.25 -3.81
CA VAL A 37 8.49 3.63 -4.17
C VAL A 37 7.46 3.60 -5.29
N ILE A 38 6.35 4.30 -5.08
CA ILE A 38 5.22 4.49 -6.00
C ILE A 38 4.70 5.92 -5.87
N SER A 39 3.83 6.36 -6.78
CA SER A 39 3.14 7.64 -6.65
C SER A 39 2.19 7.67 -5.44
N ALA A 40 1.96 8.88 -4.90
CA ALA A 40 1.07 9.08 -3.77
C ALA A 40 -0.37 8.64 -4.07
N GLU A 41 -0.83 8.88 -5.30
CA GLU A 41 -2.16 8.48 -5.76
C GLU A 41 -2.34 6.96 -5.79
N GLN A 42 -1.35 6.25 -6.34
CA GLN A 42 -1.34 4.79 -6.35
C GLN A 42 -1.31 4.22 -4.92
N PHE A 43 -0.53 4.84 -4.02
CA PHE A 43 -0.49 4.44 -2.62
C PHE A 43 -1.85 4.62 -1.93
N ALA A 44 -2.50 5.77 -2.12
CA ALA A 44 -3.82 6.06 -1.54
C ALA A 44 -4.88 5.06 -2.02
N ALA A 45 -4.90 4.75 -3.33
CA ALA A 45 -5.83 3.78 -3.90
C ALA A 45 -5.63 2.37 -3.31
N LEU A 46 -4.38 1.91 -3.18
CA LEU A 46 -4.07 0.61 -2.57
C LEU A 46 -4.44 0.57 -1.08
N GLN A 47 -4.22 1.67 -0.35
CA GLN A 47 -4.60 1.77 1.06
C GLN A 47 -6.12 1.71 1.22
N GLN A 48 -6.87 2.43 0.38
CA GLN A 48 -8.32 2.41 0.37
C GLN A 48 -8.86 1.01 0.05
N ALA A 49 -8.34 0.35 -0.99
CA ALA A 49 -8.74 -1.00 -1.36
C ALA A 49 -8.46 -2.01 -0.23
N LYS A 50 -7.31 -1.88 0.44
CA LYS A 50 -6.97 -2.71 1.62
C LYS A 50 -7.93 -2.45 2.77
N PHE A 51 -8.27 -1.20 3.03
CA PHE A 51 -9.21 -0.81 4.08
C PHE A 51 -10.61 -1.39 3.80
N GLU A 52 -11.14 -1.22 2.60
CA GLU A 52 -12.43 -1.77 2.17
C GLU A 52 -12.46 -3.30 2.26
N ALA A 53 -11.41 -3.98 1.80
CA ALA A 53 -11.30 -5.43 1.92
C ALA A 53 -11.26 -5.89 3.39
N SER A 54 -10.59 -5.13 4.25
CA SER A 54 -10.56 -5.42 5.69
C SER A 54 -11.92 -5.20 6.35
N LEU A 55 -12.63 -4.14 5.97
CA LEU A 55 -13.95 -3.82 6.45
C LEU A 55 -14.95 -4.89 6.00
N ALA A 56 -14.95 -5.26 4.73
CA ALA A 56 -15.80 -6.33 4.19
C ALA A 56 -15.61 -7.66 4.95
N LYS A 57 -14.36 -8.00 5.31
CA LYS A 57 -14.08 -9.19 6.14
C LYS A 57 -14.64 -9.09 7.55
N VAL A 58 -14.64 -7.90 8.16
CA VAL A 58 -15.21 -7.67 9.50
C VAL A 58 -16.74 -7.66 9.46
N MET A 59 -17.32 -7.03 8.44
CA MET A 59 -18.77 -6.97 8.21
C MET A 59 -19.34 -8.33 7.84
N ASN A 60 -18.59 -9.22 7.18
CA ASN A 60 -19.06 -10.56 6.84
C ASN A 60 -19.05 -11.55 8.01
N LYS A 61 -18.65 -11.14 9.22
CA LYS A 61 -18.75 -12.01 10.40
C LYS A 61 -20.20 -12.02 10.92
N PRO A 62 -20.82 -13.20 11.11
CA PRO A 62 -22.24 -13.31 11.45
C PRO A 62 -22.63 -12.62 12.77
N GLY A 63 -21.73 -12.56 13.76
CA GLY A 63 -21.97 -11.83 15.02
C GLY A 63 -21.93 -10.31 14.89
N ASN A 64 -21.27 -9.78 13.86
CA ASN A 64 -21.12 -8.34 13.65
C ASN A 64 -22.25 -7.75 12.79
N GLN A 65 -22.81 -8.53 11.87
CA GLN A 65 -23.89 -8.06 10.99
C GLN A 65 -25.14 -7.61 11.76
N ALA A 66 -25.51 -8.33 12.82
CA ALA A 66 -26.65 -7.96 13.67
C ALA A 66 -26.39 -6.64 14.42
N LEU A 67 -25.19 -6.49 15.00
CA LEU A 67 -24.77 -5.28 15.72
C LEU A 67 -24.70 -4.05 14.80
N PHE A 68 -24.16 -4.19 13.59
CA PHE A 68 -24.09 -3.08 12.64
C PHE A 68 -25.46 -2.67 12.10
N LYS A 69 -26.40 -3.60 11.96
CA LYS A 69 -27.78 -3.29 11.57
C LYS A 69 -28.52 -2.53 12.68
N GLU A 70 -28.35 -2.97 13.92
CA GLU A 70 -28.95 -2.32 15.10
C GLU A 70 -28.37 -0.91 15.37
N LEU A 71 -27.09 -0.69 15.05
CA LEU A 71 -26.45 0.63 15.12
C LEU A 71 -26.83 1.56 13.97
N ALA A 72 -27.19 1.02 12.79
CA ALA A 72 -27.58 1.81 11.63
C ALA A 72 -29.05 2.30 11.69
N ASP A 73 -29.89 1.61 12.46
CA ASP A 73 -31.29 1.98 12.72
C ASP A 73 -31.45 3.02 13.85
N LYS A 74 -30.35 3.43 14.50
CA LYS A 74 -30.29 4.54 15.48
C LYS A 74 -29.76 5.83 14.85
#